data_AF-A0AAV0I0L6-F1
#
_entry.id   AF-A0AAV0I0L6-F1
#
_cell.length_a   1.000
_cell.length_b   1.000
_cell.length_c   1.000
_cell.angle_alpha   90.00
_cell.angle_beta   90.00
_cell.angle_gamma   90.00
#
_symmetry.space_group_name_H-M   'P 1'
#
loop_
_entity.id
_entity.type
_entity.pdbx_description
1 polymer ?
#
loop_
_entity_poly.entity_id
_entity_poly.type
_entity_poly.pdbx_seq_one_letter_code
_entity_poly.pdbx_strand_id
1 'polypeptide(L)'
;MKGGGCKDAFIAWEDCVKEADNAQEDLVEKCSEVTRLLKVCLDANPDYYEPILRAEKNAEEQARKEIREEEEQRKAAASAVGKEGDAAPSRSEVIVVEEEASSTTL
;
A
#
# COMPACT_ATOMS: atom_id res chain seq x y z
N MET A 1 -0.08 14.79 11.17
CA MET A 1 -0.28 16.23 10.88
C MET A 1 -0.89 16.99 12.08
N LYS A 2 -0.46 16.72 13.33
CA LYS A 2 -1.08 17.31 14.55
C LYS A 2 -0.42 18.62 15.03
N GLY A 3 0.41 19.22 14.19
CA GLY A 3 1.04 20.54 14.41
C GLY A 3 0.84 21.44 13.20
N GLY A 4 1.10 22.74 13.38
CA GLY A 4 0.89 23.77 12.35
C GLY A 4 -0.54 24.32 12.31
N GLY A 5 -0.80 25.24 11.37
CA GLY A 5 -2.06 25.98 11.27
C GLY A 5 -3.30 25.14 10.92
N CYS A 6 -3.13 23.92 10.43
CA CYS A 6 -4.22 23.02 10.02
C CYS A 6 -4.51 21.92 11.03
N LYS A 7 -4.00 22.01 12.26
CA LYS A 7 -4.20 21.01 13.31
C LYS A 7 -5.69 20.70 13.54
N ASP A 8 -6.53 21.72 13.65
CA ASP A 8 -7.95 21.53 13.99
C ASP A 8 -8.72 20.91 12.83
N ALA A 9 -8.43 21.34 11.59
CA ALA A 9 -8.98 20.70 10.39
C ALA A 9 -8.55 19.23 10.27
N PHE A 10 -7.33 18.90 10.69
CA PHE A 10 -6.84 17.53 10.71
C PHE A 10 -7.54 16.68 11.78
N ILE A 11 -7.78 17.22 12.98
CA ILE A 11 -8.53 16.53 14.03
C ILE A 11 -9.98 16.27 13.57
N ALA A 12 -10.65 17.26 12.97
CA ALA A 12 -12.00 17.08 12.44
C ALA A 12 -12.07 15.98 11.37
N TRP A 13 -11.06 15.89 10.51
CA TRP A 13 -10.94 14.80 9.56
C TRP A 13 -10.71 13.45 10.25
N GLU A 14 -9.80 13.35 11.24
CA GLU A 14 -9.57 12.11 12.00
C GLU A 14 -10.84 11.62 12.70
N ASP A 15 -11.62 12.54 13.28
CA ASP A 15 -12.84 12.19 13.99
C ASP A 15 -13.92 11.72 13.00
N CYS A 16 -14.07 12.37 11.85
CA CYS A 16 -14.96 11.86 10.79
C CYS A 16 -14.55 10.46 10.31
N VAL A 17 -13.25 10.20 10.11
CA VAL A 17 -12.75 8.88 9.71
C VAL A 17 -13.10 7.81 10.75
N LYS A 18 -12.91 8.11 12.05
CA LYS A 18 -13.31 7.19 13.13
C LYS A 18 -14.83 6.96 13.14
N GLU A 19 -15.62 7.99 12.93
CA GLU A 19 -17.08 7.87 12.87
C GLU A 19 -17.56 7.04 11.67
N ALA A 20 -16.93 7.19 10.50
CA ALA A 20 -17.20 6.35 9.34
C ALA A 20 -16.83 4.89 9.60
N ASP A 21 -15.64 4.63 10.15
CA ASP A 21 -15.15 3.28 10.45
C ASP A 21 -16.07 2.56 11.46
N ASN A 22 -16.42 3.24 12.56
CA ASN A 22 -17.33 2.72 13.57
C ASN A 22 -18.74 2.43 13.02
N ALA A 23 -19.19 3.21 12.05
CA ALA A 23 -20.49 3.04 11.40
C ALA A 23 -20.45 2.12 10.17
N GLN A 24 -19.26 1.64 9.77
CA GLN A 24 -19.02 0.95 8.50
C GLN A 24 -19.55 1.72 7.27
N GLU A 25 -19.45 3.04 7.31
CA GLU A 25 -19.83 3.94 6.22
C GLU A 25 -18.66 4.18 5.26
N ASP A 26 -18.96 4.51 4.01
CA ASP A 26 -17.94 4.89 3.04
C ASP A 26 -17.26 6.20 3.46
N LEU A 27 -15.94 6.15 3.66
CA LEU A 27 -15.12 7.27 4.10
C LEU A 27 -15.12 8.43 3.11
N VAL A 28 -15.13 8.13 1.81
CA VAL A 28 -15.06 9.13 0.75
C VAL A 28 -16.37 9.91 0.74
N GLU A 29 -17.50 9.23 0.79
CA GLU A 29 -18.81 9.86 0.83
C GLU A 29 -19.01 10.66 2.14
N LYS A 30 -18.77 10.05 3.31
CA LYS A 30 -19.01 10.69 4.61
C LYS A 30 -18.08 11.88 4.87
N CYS A 31 -16.79 11.74 4.56
CA CYS A 31 -15.77 12.69 4.99
C CYS A 31 -15.24 13.61 3.88
N SER A 32 -15.80 13.53 2.66
CA SER A 32 -15.39 14.38 1.51
C SER A 32 -15.24 15.86 1.86
N GLU A 33 -16.21 16.44 2.56
CA GLU A 33 -16.21 17.86 2.89
C GLU A 33 -15.11 18.23 3.90
N VAL A 34 -14.95 17.44 4.98
CA VAL A 34 -13.88 17.69 5.96
C VAL A 34 -12.49 17.44 5.37
N THR A 35 -12.36 16.47 4.45
CA THR A 35 -11.15 16.25 3.67
C THR A 35 -10.84 17.44 2.76
N ARG A 36 -11.86 17.99 2.08
CA ARG A 36 -11.72 19.19 1.25
C ARG A 36 -11.24 20.38 2.08
N LEU A 37 -11.82 20.62 3.24
CA LEU A 37 -11.43 21.70 4.15
C LEU A 37 -9.99 21.54 4.65
N LEU A 38 -9.60 20.32 5.04
CA LEU A 38 -8.22 20.00 5.40
C LEU A 38 -7.27 20.31 4.24
N LYS A 39 -7.58 19.86 3.02
CA LYS A 39 -6.74 20.12 1.84
C LYS A 39 -6.59 21.62 1.56
N VAL A 40 -7.68 22.38 1.56
CA VAL A 40 -7.63 23.84 1.39
C VAL A 40 -6.71 24.48 2.42
N CYS A 41 -6.76 24.03 3.67
CA CYS A 41 -5.87 24.54 4.70
C CYS A 41 -4.39 24.21 4.40
N LEU A 42 -4.09 22.96 4.03
CA LEU A 42 -2.71 22.55 3.72
C LEU A 42 -2.14 23.35 2.53
N ASP A 43 -2.94 23.52 1.48
CA ASP A 43 -2.55 24.27 0.28
C ASP A 43 -2.34 25.77 0.58
N ALA A 44 -3.04 26.33 1.56
CA ALA A 44 -2.85 27.70 2.04
C ALA A 44 -1.66 27.86 2.99
N ASN A 45 -1.07 26.77 3.49
CA ASN A 45 0.06 26.78 4.44
C ASN A 45 1.26 25.95 3.93
N PRO A 46 1.73 26.18 2.69
CA PRO A 46 2.74 25.33 2.07
C PRO A 46 4.08 25.38 2.83
N ASP A 47 4.48 26.52 3.37
CA ASP A 47 5.78 26.67 4.05
C ASP A 47 5.98 25.70 5.22
N TYR A 48 4.89 25.35 5.91
CA TYR A 48 4.93 24.40 7.03
C TYR A 48 4.83 22.94 6.56
N TYR A 49 3.97 22.65 5.57
CA TYR A 49 3.64 21.27 5.19
C TYR A 49 4.40 20.74 3.98
N GLU A 50 4.77 21.58 3.02
CA GLU A 50 5.45 21.19 1.78
C GLU A 50 6.84 20.53 2.02
N PRO A 51 7.68 20.99 2.97
CA PRO A 51 9.00 20.38 3.16
C PRO A 51 8.94 18.90 3.52
N ILE A 52 8.00 18.52 4.41
CA ILE A 52 7.82 17.12 4.78
C ILE A 52 7.17 16.34 3.63
N LEU A 53 6.14 16.89 2.98
CA LEU A 53 5.48 16.22 1.84
C LEU A 53 6.44 15.93 0.68
N ARG A 54 7.38 16.85 0.41
CA ARG A 54 8.45 16.65 -0.58
C ARG A 54 9.42 15.55 -0.15
N ALA A 55 9.81 15.53 1.12
CA ALA A 55 10.69 14.48 1.64
C ALA A 55 10.04 13.10 1.52
N GLU A 56 8.76 12.97 1.90
CA GLU A 56 7.98 11.73 1.75
C GLU A 56 7.91 11.29 0.27
N LYS A 57 7.60 12.22 -0.64
CA LYS A 57 7.54 11.92 -2.09
C LYS A 57 8.88 11.41 -2.62
N ASN A 58 9.98 12.08 -2.25
CA ASN A 58 11.30 11.66 -2.69
C ASN A 58 11.66 10.28 -2.13
N ALA A 59 11.33 10.01 -0.86
CA ALA A 59 11.54 8.70 -0.25
C ALA A 59 10.72 7.59 -0.94
N GLU A 60 9.46 7.88 -1.28
CA GLU A 60 8.62 6.97 -2.07
C GLU A 60 9.23 6.66 -3.44
N GLU A 61 9.70 7.68 -4.16
CA GLU A 61 10.33 7.52 -5.47
C GLU A 61 11.62 6.67 -5.38
N GLN A 62 12.45 6.87 -4.34
CA GLN A 62 13.63 6.03 -4.11
C GLN A 62 13.23 4.57 -3.81
N ALA A 63 12.29 4.35 -2.90
CA ALA A 63 11.83 3.00 -2.56
C ALA A 63 11.26 2.25 -3.79
N ARG A 64 10.50 2.95 -4.65
CA ARG A 64 10.00 2.39 -5.91
C ARG A 64 11.13 2.04 -6.89
N LYS A 65 12.21 2.81 -6.91
CA LYS A 65 13.38 2.55 -7.75
C LYS A 65 14.14 1.31 -7.26
N GLU A 66 14.38 1.23 -5.95
CA GLU A 66 15.04 0.08 -5.31
C GLU A 66 14.29 -1.22 -5.58
N ILE A 67 12.96 -1.24 -5.36
CA ILE A 67 12.12 -2.42 -5.65
C ILE A 67 12.26 -2.86 -7.12
N ARG A 68 12.26 -1.89 -8.06
CA ARG A 68 12.40 -2.21 -9.49
C ARG A 68 13.77 -2.81 -9.81
N GLU A 69 14.84 -2.23 -9.27
CA GLU A 69 16.20 -2.72 -9.47
C GLU A 69 16.37 -4.13 -8.86
N GLU A 70 15.82 -4.38 -7.68
CA GLU A 70 15.80 -5.71 -7.05
C GLU A 70 15.03 -6.74 -7.90
N GLU A 71 13.85 -6.38 -8.44
CA GLU A 71 13.10 -7.25 -9.33
C GLU A 71 13.86 -7.58 -10.62
N GLU A 72 14.53 -6.60 -11.22
CA GLU A 72 15.36 -6.78 -12.41
C GLU A 72 16.55 -7.69 -12.13
N GLN A 73 17.23 -7.50 -10.99
CA GLN A 73 18.32 -8.36 -10.55
C GLN A 73 17.85 -9.79 -10.28
N ARG A 74 16.69 -9.98 -9.62
CA ARG A 74 16.11 -11.31 -9.40
C ARG A 74 15.77 -12.02 -10.71
N LYS A 75 15.18 -11.30 -11.68
CA LYS A 75 14.87 -11.83 -13.02
C LYS A 75 16.15 -12.20 -13.77
N ALA A 76 17.19 -11.37 -13.71
CA ALA A 76 18.49 -11.65 -14.32
C ALA A 76 19.17 -12.88 -13.69
N ALA A 77 19.16 -12.98 -12.35
CA ALA A 77 19.71 -14.14 -11.63
C ALA A 77 18.95 -15.43 -11.95
N ALA A 78 17.61 -15.40 -12.01
CA ALA A 78 16.80 -16.56 -12.39
C ALA A 78 17.05 -17.00 -13.85
N SER A 79 17.28 -16.06 -14.76
CA SER A 79 17.64 -16.37 -16.15
C SER A 79 19.07 -16.91 -16.31
N ALA A 80 19.99 -16.59 -15.38
CA ALA A 80 21.35 -17.11 -15.38
C ALA A 80 21.43 -18.57 -14.86
N VAL A 81 20.51 -18.98 -13.99
CA VAL A 81 20.39 -20.34 -13.43
C VAL A 81 19.63 -21.30 -14.37
N GLY A 82 19.29 -20.88 -15.59
CA GLY A 82 18.61 -21.70 -16.61
C GLY A 82 19.51 -22.40 -17.63
N LYS A 83 20.85 -22.40 -17.46
CA LYS A 83 21.81 -23.01 -18.39
C LYS A 83 22.70 -24.07 -17.73
N GLU A 84 22.14 -25.02 -17.00
CA GLU A 84 22.75 -26.35 -16.82
C GLU A 84 21.68 -27.33 -16.31
N GLY A 85 21.27 -28.26 -17.16
CA GLY A 85 20.28 -29.29 -16.82
C GLY A 85 19.41 -29.78 -17.97
N ASP A 86 20.00 -30.14 -19.12
CA ASP A 86 19.36 -31.09 -20.03
C ASP A 86 19.55 -32.50 -19.44
N ALA A 87 18.51 -33.01 -18.78
CA ALA A 87 18.16 -34.42 -18.68
C ALA A 87 16.86 -34.56 -17.86
N ALA A 88 15.73 -34.60 -18.55
CA ALA A 88 14.54 -35.27 -18.01
C ALA A 88 14.76 -36.80 -18.07
N PRO A 89 14.06 -37.60 -17.23
CA PRO A 89 12.73 -37.97 -17.69
C PRO A 89 11.63 -37.92 -16.63
N SER A 90 10.45 -37.61 -17.16
CA SER A 90 9.11 -37.77 -16.60
C SER A 90 8.88 -39.09 -15.87
N ARG A 91 8.11 -39.05 -14.77
CA ARG A 91 7.03 -40.01 -14.57
C ARG A 91 5.98 -39.48 -13.59
N SER A 92 4.76 -39.32 -14.08
CA SER A 92 3.55 -39.22 -13.28
C SER A 92 3.49 -40.33 -12.22
N GLU A 93 3.42 -39.96 -10.94
CA GLU A 93 2.77 -40.69 -9.83
C GLU A 93 3.24 -40.06 -8.50
N VAL A 94 2.53 -39.04 -8.01
CA VAL A 94 1.92 -39.02 -6.66
C VAL A 94 0.77 -38.02 -6.77
N ILE A 95 -0.36 -38.50 -7.25
CA ILE A 95 -1.65 -37.91 -6.95
C ILE A 95 -2.18 -38.71 -5.76
N VAL A 96 -2.88 -38.03 -4.85
CA VAL A 96 -3.76 -38.55 -3.78
C VAL A 96 -3.08 -38.84 -2.44
N VAL A 97 -3.09 -37.85 -1.53
CA VAL A 97 -4.03 -37.86 -0.38
C VAL A 97 -4.17 -36.45 0.25
N GLU A 98 -5.40 -35.93 0.14
CA GLU A 98 -6.14 -35.10 1.11
C GLU A 98 -5.78 -33.61 1.29
N GLU A 99 -6.14 -32.82 0.28
CA GLU A 99 -7.03 -31.67 0.49
C GLU A 99 -8.45 -32.23 0.71
N GLU A 100 -9.10 -31.93 1.84
CA GLU A 100 -10.57 -31.92 2.12
C GLU A 100 -10.82 -32.03 3.64
N ALA A 101 -10.64 -30.93 4.40
CA ALA A 101 -11.33 -30.73 5.69
C ALA A 101 -11.21 -29.28 6.20
N SER A 102 -11.48 -28.27 5.39
CA SER A 102 -11.77 -26.93 5.95
C SER A 102 -12.55 -26.02 5.00
N SER A 103 -13.62 -26.54 4.39
CA SER A 103 -14.66 -25.69 3.81
C SER A 103 -15.93 -26.51 3.56
N THR A 104 -16.89 -26.46 4.49
CA THR A 104 -18.35 -26.36 4.20
C THR A 104 -19.13 -26.30 5.52
N THR A 105 -19.82 -25.18 5.68
CA THR A 105 -21.04 -24.85 6.45
C THR A 105 -21.86 -25.99 7.06
N LEU A 106 -22.11 -25.90 8.38
CA LEU A 106 -23.45 -25.93 9.01
C LEU A 106 -23.40 -25.43 10.46
#